data_AF-A0A7X0NDR9-F1
#
_entry.id   AF-A0A7X0NDR9-F1
#
_cell.length_a   1.000
_cell.length_b   1.000
_cell.length_c   1.000
_cell.angle_alpha   90.00
_cell.angle_beta   90.00
_cell.angle_gamma   90.00
#
_symmetry.space_group_name_H-M   'P 1'
#
loop_
_entity.id
_entity.type
_entity.pdbx_description
1 polymer ?
#
loop_
_entity_poly.entity_id
_entity_poly.type
_entity_poly.pdbx_seq_one_letter_code
_entity_poly.pdbx_strand_id
1 'polypeptide(L)' 'MKKLILLLLCCFTIVACAPEVGTKAWCEQLKEKPKGDWTATEAKDYAKHCLFK' A
#
# COMPACT_ATOMS: atom_id res chain seq x y z
N MET A 1 -21.69 25.04 -1.29
CA MET A 1 -20.42 24.87 -2.03
C MET A 1 -19.19 24.66 -1.13
N LYS A 2 -19.00 25.43 -0.04
CA LYS A 2 -17.86 25.27 0.90
C LYS A 2 -17.75 23.86 1.53
N LYS A 3 -18.90 23.27 1.89
CA LYS A 3 -18.99 21.91 2.48
C LYS A 3 -18.56 20.80 1.50
N LEU A 4 -18.79 21.01 0.20
CA LEU A 4 -18.43 20.04 -0.84
C LEU A 4 -16.93 20.05 -1.11
N ILE A 5 -16.29 21.24 -1.05
CA ILE A 5 -14.84 21.39 -1.16
C ILE A 5 -14.13 20.73 0.03
N LEU A 6 -14.67 20.87 1.24
CA LEU A 6 -14.13 20.23 2.44
C LEU A 6 -14.23 18.70 2.39
N LEU A 7 -15.33 18.16 1.85
CA LEU A 7 -15.54 16.73 1.68
C LEU A 7 -14.58 16.14 0.63
N LEU A 8 -14.36 16.85 -0.48
CA LEU A 8 -13.46 16.41 -1.55
C LEU A 8 -11.99 16.42 -1.11
N LEU A 9 -11.59 17.40 -0.29
CA LEU A 9 -10.23 17.50 0.26
C LEU A 9 -9.91 16.36 1.23
N CYS A 10 -10.91 15.86 1.98
CA CYS A 10 -10.74 14.78 2.95
C CYS A 10 -10.49 13.41 2.27
N CYS A 11 -10.99 13.20 1.04
CA CYS A 11 -10.77 11.95 0.31
C CYS A 11 -9.35 11.81 -0.28
N PHE A 12 -8.61 12.91 -0.44
CA PHE A 12 -7.25 12.85 -1.02
C PHE A 12 -6.18 12.39 -0.03
N THR A 13 -6.42 12.56 1.28
CA THR A 13 -5.43 12.18 2.31
C THR A 13 -5.33 10.67 2.53
N ILE A 14 -6.30 9.89 2.03
CA ILE A 14 -6.35 8.43 2.24
C ILE A 14 -5.34 7.68 1.34
N VAL A 15 -4.92 8.27 0.21
CA VAL A 15 -3.98 7.63 -0.74
C VAL A 15 -2.54 7.63 -0.20
N ALA A 16 -2.21 8.53 0.74
CA ALA A 16 -0.87 8.63 1.32
C ALA A 16 -0.60 7.63 2.47
N CYS A 17 -1.56 6.77 2.82
CA CYS A 17 -1.42 5.83 3.94
C CYS A 17 -0.79 4.48 3.56
N ALA A 18 -0.57 4.22 2.26
CA ALA A 18 0.06 2.97 1.84
C ALA A 18 1.59 3.06 2.03
N PRO A 19 2.22 2.11 2.73
CA PRO A 19 3.67 2.09 2.90
C PRO A 19 4.36 1.88 1.55
N GLU A 20 5.53 2.49 1.39
CA GLU A 20 6.31 2.38 0.15
C GLU A 20 6.75 0.92 -0.10
N VAL A 21 6.62 0.48 -1.36
CA VAL A 21 6.97 -0.88 -1.78
C VAL A 21 8.41 -1.21 -1.43
N GLY A 22 8.62 -2.37 -0.80
CA GLY A 22 9.94 -2.87 -0.39
C GLY A 22 10.46 -2.31 0.94
N THR A 23 9.73 -1.42 1.61
CA THR A 23 10.04 -1.04 3.00
C THR A 23 9.63 -2.14 3.97
N LYS A 24 10.22 -2.15 5.18
CA LYS A 24 9.86 -3.13 6.22
C LYS A 24 8.37 -3.10 6.54
N ALA A 25 7.78 -1.91 6.64
CA ALA A 25 6.35 -1.76 6.90
C ALA A 25 5.49 -2.38 5.77
N TRP A 26 5.87 -2.17 4.51
CA TRP A 26 5.20 -2.79 3.38
C TRP A 26 5.36 -4.31 3.35
N CYS A 27 6.56 -4.83 3.63
CA CYS A 27 6.81 -6.26 3.71
C CYS A 27 5.93 -6.94 4.77
N GLU A 28 5.85 -6.38 5.98
CA GLU A 28 5.00 -6.93 7.04
C GLU A 28 3.52 -6.88 6.65
N GLN A 29 3.06 -5.74 6.12
CA GLN A 29 1.66 -5.57 5.72
C GLN A 29 1.26 -6.50 4.56
N LEU A 30 2.13 -6.69 3.57
CA LEU A 30 1.87 -7.60 2.46
C LEU A 30 1.94 -9.07 2.90
N LYS A 31 2.79 -9.41 3.87
CA LYS A 31 2.88 -10.75 4.45
C LYS A 31 1.60 -11.17 5.17
N GLU A 32 0.91 -10.22 5.80
CA GLU A 32 -0.39 -10.44 6.44
C GLU A 32 -1.54 -10.54 5.42
N LYS A 33 -1.40 -9.89 4.25
CA LYS A 33 -2.37 -9.98 3.15
C LYS A 33 -2.45 -11.42 2.60
N PRO A 34 -3.64 -11.98 2.37
CA PRO A 34 -3.79 -13.32 1.78
C PRO A 34 -3.07 -13.41 0.42
N LYS A 35 -2.28 -14.47 0.21
CA LYS A 35 -1.48 -14.65 -1.02
C LYS A 35 -2.31 -14.67 -2.31
N GLY A 36 -3.58 -15.06 -2.24
CA GLY A 36 -4.50 -15.04 -3.39
C GLY A 36 -4.88 -13.63 -3.86
N ASP A 37 -4.77 -12.64 -2.97
CA ASP A 37 -5.05 -11.23 -3.27
C ASP A 37 -3.79 -10.47 -3.73
N TRP A 38 -2.66 -11.17 -3.83
CA TRP A 38 -1.42 -10.56 -4.29
C TRP A 38 -1.48 -10.36 -5.79
N THR A 39 -1.10 -9.17 -6.22
CA THR A 39 -0.82 -8.92 -7.63
C THR A 39 0.53 -9.55 -8.01
N ALA A 40 0.71 -9.83 -9.31
CA ALA A 40 1.98 -10.37 -9.80
C ALA A 40 3.18 -9.44 -9.49
N THR A 41 2.94 -8.13 -9.47
CA THR A 41 3.94 -7.11 -9.14
C THR A 41 4.29 -7.16 -7.65
N GLU A 42 3.30 -7.19 -6.76
CA GLU A 42 3.51 -7.32 -5.31
C GLU A 42 4.32 -8.57 -4.96
N ALA A 43 3.99 -9.72 -5.57
CA ALA A 43 4.73 -10.97 -5.35
C ALA A 43 6.21 -10.87 -5.77
N LYS A 44 6.47 -10.26 -6.93
CA LYS A 44 7.82 -10.03 -7.45
C LYS A 44 8.62 -9.09 -6.56
N ASP A 45 8.02 -7.97 -6.16
CA ASP A 45 8.69 -6.96 -5.35
C ASP A 45 8.91 -7.46 -3.92
N TYR A 46 7.96 -8.22 -3.35
CA TYR A 46 8.13 -8.87 -2.06
C TYR A 46 9.29 -9.85 -2.07
N ALA A 47 9.41 -10.67 -3.12
CA ALA A 47 10.54 -11.57 -3.24
C ALA A 47 11.87 -10.79 -3.28
N LYS A 48 11.96 -9.76 -4.12
CA LYS A 48 13.19 -8.97 -4.29
C LYS A 48 13.60 -8.16 -3.05
N HIS A 49 12.65 -7.50 -2.41
CA HIS A 49 12.93 -6.53 -1.36
C HIS A 49 12.80 -7.09 0.06
N CYS A 50 11.97 -8.12 0.24
CA CYS A 50 11.64 -8.66 1.56
C CYS A 50 12.26 -10.04 1.81
N LEU A 51 12.39 -10.90 0.78
CA LEU A 51 12.94 -12.25 0.92
C LEU A 51 14.43 -12.33 0.58
N PHE A 52 14.86 -11.74 -0.54
CA PHE A 52 16.23 -11.81 -1.06
C PHE A 52 17.12 -10.63 -0.62
N LYS A 53 16.86 -10.06 0.56
CA LYS A 53 17.64 -8.93 1.09
C LYS A 53 19.08 -9.30 1.43
#